data_AF-A0A8J6T6F6-F1
#
_entry.id   AF-A0A8J6T6F6-F1
#
_cell.length_a   1.000
_cell.length_b   1.000
_cell.length_c   1.000
_cell.angle_alpha   90.00
_cell.angle_beta   90.00
_cell.angle_gamma   90.00
#
_symmetry.space_group_name_H-M   'P 1'
#
loop_
_entity.id
_entity.type
_entity.pdbx_description
1 polymer ?
#
loop_
_entity_poly.entity_id
_entity_poly.type
_entity_poly.pdbx_seq_one_letter_code
_entity_poly.pdbx_strand_id
1 'polypeptide(L)'
;MSQLKEILIRRLANKGMDLEMIPGFIRSLNNSFAYYPHVDFKQINDRLRYMGWNDFELDYFTFQLVIECLEGFGLKKSEYKSAQWYEKNFCAA
;
A
#
# COMPACT_ATOMS: atom_id res chain seq x y z
N MET A 1 -10.29 -0.12 -16.81
CA MET A 1 -9.63 0.27 -15.54
C MET A 1 -10.46 1.39 -14.93
N SER A 2 -10.74 1.38 -13.62
CA SER A 2 -11.56 2.45 -13.02
C SER A 2 -10.88 3.82 -13.18
N GLN A 3 -11.63 4.88 -13.47
CA GLN A 3 -11.10 6.25 -13.60
C GLN A 3 -10.25 6.66 -12.38
N LEU A 4 -10.63 6.19 -11.19
CA LEU A 4 -9.92 6.43 -9.93
C LEU A 4 -8.48 5.88 -9.95
N LYS A 5 -8.27 4.69 -10.57
CA LYS A 5 -6.93 4.11 -10.77
C LYS A 5 -6.02 5.06 -11.53
N GLU A 6 -6.55 5.62 -12.61
CA GLU A 6 -5.81 6.48 -13.52
C GLU A 6 -5.46 7.80 -12.85
N ILE A 7 -6.39 8.36 -12.09
CA ILE A 7 -6.18 9.56 -11.27
C ILE A 7 -5.08 9.30 -10.23
N LEU A 8 -5.10 8.15 -9.55
CA LEU A 8 -4.06 7.79 -8.57
C LEU A 8 -2.69 7.65 -9.23
N ILE A 9 -2.58 6.90 -10.33
CA ILE A 9 -1.32 6.72 -11.06
C ILE A 9 -0.76 8.09 -11.49
N ARG A 10 -1.58 8.94 -12.10
CA ARG A 10 -1.16 10.29 -12.51
C ARG A 10 -0.74 11.14 -11.32
N ARG A 11 -1.46 11.07 -10.18
CA ARG A 11 -1.11 11.85 -8.99
C ARG A 11 0.21 11.40 -8.38
N LEU A 12 0.48 10.10 -8.32
CA LEU A 12 1.76 9.57 -7.84
C LEU A 12 2.91 9.97 -8.79
N ALA A 13 2.71 9.84 -10.10
CA ALA A 13 3.69 10.26 -11.10
C ALA A 13 4.01 11.76 -11.04
N ASN A 14 2.98 12.61 -10.95
CA ASN A 14 3.14 14.06 -10.82
C ASN A 14 3.86 14.48 -9.53
N LYS A 15 3.88 13.62 -8.51
CA LYS A 15 4.65 13.81 -7.27
C LYS A 15 6.10 13.33 -7.35
N GLY A 16 6.53 12.83 -8.51
CA GLY A 16 7.91 12.39 -8.74
C GLY A 16 8.12 10.89 -8.57
N MET A 17 7.07 10.07 -8.49
CA MET A 17 7.23 8.61 -8.48
C MET A 17 7.34 8.07 -9.91
N ASP A 18 8.39 7.30 -10.17
CA ASP A 18 8.53 6.59 -11.45
C ASP A 18 7.39 5.60 -11.68
N LEU A 19 6.87 5.57 -12.91
CA LEU A 19 5.72 4.71 -13.27
C LEU A 19 5.96 3.23 -12.98
N GLU A 20 7.21 2.78 -13.09
CA GLU A 20 7.63 1.40 -12.81
C GLU A 20 7.58 1.05 -11.31
N MET A 21 7.71 2.05 -10.44
CA MET A 21 7.69 1.88 -8.98
C MET A 21 6.27 1.88 -8.40
N ILE A 22 5.31 2.52 -9.09
CA ILE A 22 3.92 2.66 -8.63
C ILE A 22 3.27 1.33 -8.24
N PRO A 23 3.37 0.23 -9.02
CA PRO A 23 2.78 -1.05 -8.63
C PRO A 23 3.34 -1.61 -7.31
N GLY A 24 4.66 -1.46 -7.10
CA GLY A 24 5.33 -1.86 -5.86
C GLY A 24 4.87 -1.02 -4.68
N PHE A 25 4.77 0.29 -4.89
CA PHE A 25 4.30 1.24 -3.88
C PHE A 25 2.87 0.96 -3.43
N ILE A 26 1.94 0.75 -4.37
CA ILE A 26 0.54 0.40 -4.07
C ILE A 26 0.46 -0.92 -3.29
N ARG A 27 1.31 -1.90 -3.60
CA ARG A 27 1.37 -3.16 -2.83
C ARG A 27 1.84 -2.93 -1.39
N SER A 28 2.89 -2.14 -1.19
CA SER A 28 3.38 -1.78 0.15
C SER A 28 2.33 -1.02 0.96
N LEU A 29 1.58 -0.13 0.32
CA LEU A 29 0.43 0.56 0.92
C LEU A 29 -0.65 -0.40 1.37
N ASN A 30 -1.12 -1.26 0.46
CA ASN A 30 -2.12 -2.27 0.75
C ASN A 30 -1.72 -3.15 1.95
N ASN A 31 -0.46 -3.59 1.96
CA ASN A 31 0.11 -4.36 3.07
C ASN A 31 0.21 -3.55 4.36
N SER A 32 0.29 -2.23 4.30
CA SER A 32 0.34 -1.36 5.48
C SER A 32 -1.04 -1.17 6.11
N PHE A 33 -2.09 -1.08 5.29
CA PHE A 33 -3.49 -0.98 5.75
C PHE A 33 -4.04 -2.27 6.36
N ALA A 34 -3.58 -3.44 5.91
CA ALA A 34 -4.08 -4.73 6.42
C ALA A 34 -3.90 -4.90 7.95
N TYR A 35 -2.86 -4.27 8.53
CA TYR A 35 -2.55 -4.40 9.95
C TYR A 35 -3.23 -3.37 10.84
N TYR A 36 -3.78 -2.31 10.26
CA TYR A 36 -4.29 -1.19 11.05
C TYR A 36 -5.46 -0.50 10.32
N PRO A 37 -6.70 -0.66 10.81
CA PRO A 37 -7.88 -0.10 10.16
C PRO A 37 -8.15 1.39 10.47
N HIS A 38 -7.39 2.03 11.38
CA HIS A 38 -7.63 3.42 11.81
C HIS A 38 -6.36 4.30 11.77
N VAL A 39 -5.49 4.08 10.78
CA VAL A 39 -4.17 4.73 10.72
C VAL A 39 -4.28 6.15 10.19
N ASP A 40 -3.61 7.08 10.87
CA ASP A 40 -3.33 8.43 10.36
C ASP A 40 -2.25 8.37 9.27
N PHE A 41 -2.33 9.21 8.23
CA PHE A 41 -1.41 9.17 7.09
C PHE A 41 0.08 9.25 7.49
N LYS A 42 0.40 9.91 8.62
CA LYS A 42 1.75 9.94 9.20
C LYS A 42 2.27 8.56 9.57
N GLN A 43 1.47 7.76 10.25
CA GLN A 43 1.84 6.40 10.65
C GLN A 43 2.02 5.48 9.43
N ILE A 44 1.24 5.70 8.35
CA ILE A 44 1.48 5.00 7.08
C ILE A 44 2.80 5.46 6.45
N ASN A 45 3.12 6.75 6.43
CA ASN A 45 4.42 7.21 5.93
C ASN A 45 5.59 6.63 6.73
N ASP A 46 5.50 6.58 8.07
CA ASP A 46 6.50 5.93 8.92
C ASP A 46 6.70 4.47 8.51
N ARG A 47 5.60 3.73 8.29
CA ARG A 47 5.65 2.34 7.85
C ARG A 47 6.25 2.17 6.46
N LEU A 48 5.92 3.05 5.52
CA LEU A 48 6.49 3.05 4.18
C LEU A 48 8.00 3.29 4.21
N ARG A 49 8.48 4.19 5.09
CA ARG A 49 9.91 4.39 5.31
C ARG A 49 10.61 3.13 5.82
N TYR A 50 10.01 2.40 6.77
CA TYR A 50 10.54 1.10 7.20
C TYR A 50 10.57 0.05 6.08
N MET A 51 9.74 0.20 5.03
CA MET A 51 9.76 -0.65 3.83
C MET A 51 10.72 -0.15 2.73
N GLY A 52 11.48 0.92 2.97
CA GLY A 52 12.45 1.48 2.03
C GLY A 52 11.93 2.62 1.16
N TRP A 53 10.68 3.07 1.35
CA TRP A 53 10.11 4.22 0.62
C TRP A 53 10.47 5.54 1.29
N ASN A 54 11.77 5.84 1.41
CA ASN A 54 12.25 7.04 2.10
C ASN A 54 12.09 8.33 1.28
N ASP A 55 12.13 8.20 -0.04
CA ASP A 55 12.12 9.34 -0.97
C ASP A 55 10.71 9.76 -1.39
N PHE A 56 9.68 9.15 -0.80
CA PHE A 56 8.29 9.42 -1.15
C PHE A 56 7.39 9.49 0.09
N GLU A 57 6.61 10.57 0.18
CA GLU A 57 5.69 10.79 1.29
C GLU A 57 4.26 11.07 0.79
N LEU A 58 3.28 10.41 1.42
CA LEU A 58 1.89 10.71 1.18
C LEU A 58 1.48 11.98 1.92
N ASP A 59 0.87 12.92 1.18
CA ASP A 59 0.03 13.94 1.80
C ASP A 59 -1.36 13.38 2.08
N TYR A 60 -2.12 14.10 2.91
CA TYR A 60 -3.48 13.73 3.28
C TYR A 60 -4.39 13.42 2.07
N PHE A 61 -4.35 14.25 1.02
CA PHE A 61 -5.22 14.07 -0.14
C PHE A 61 -4.85 12.84 -0.98
N THR A 62 -3.55 12.57 -1.12
CA THR A 62 -3.03 11.39 -1.84
C THR A 62 -3.32 10.13 -1.04
N PHE A 63 -3.22 10.21 0.28
CA PHE A 63 -3.61 9.14 1.20
C PHE A 63 -5.10 8.78 1.06
N GLN A 64 -6.00 9.78 1.09
CA GLN A 64 -7.44 9.54 0.90
C GLN A 64 -7.74 8.91 -0.46
N LEU A 65 -7.13 9.42 -1.54
CA LEU A 65 -7.31 8.85 -2.88
C LEU A 65 -6.82 7.40 -2.96
N VAL A 66 -5.71 7.06 -2.29
CA VAL A 66 -5.22 5.68 -2.18
C VAL A 66 -6.26 4.82 -1.48
N ILE A 67 -6.80 5.24 -0.34
CA ILE A 67 -7.84 4.50 0.40
C ILE A 67 -9.05 4.24 -0.48
N GLU A 68 -9.61 5.27 -1.12
CA GLU A 68 -10.78 5.13 -2.00
C GLU A 68 -10.50 4.19 -3.19
N CYS A 69 -9.31 4.30 -3.79
CA CYS A 69 -8.86 3.38 -4.85
C CYS A 69 -8.88 1.95 -4.37
N LEU A 70 -8.22 1.73 -3.25
CA LEU A 70 -8.05 0.44 -2.63
C LEU A 70 -9.40 -0.19 -2.27
N GLU A 71 -10.27 0.51 -1.54
CA GLU A 71 -11.63 0.08 -1.23
C GLU A 71 -12.44 -0.22 -2.50
N GLY A 72 -12.35 0.64 -3.51
CA GLY A 72 -13.02 0.46 -4.81
C GLY A 72 -12.52 -0.74 -5.61
N PHE A 73 -11.27 -1.19 -5.40
CA PHE A 73 -10.76 -2.45 -5.97
C PHE A 73 -11.11 -3.69 -5.14
N GLY A 74 -11.91 -3.51 -4.09
CA GLY A 74 -12.26 -4.58 -3.18
C GLY A 74 -11.05 -4.99 -2.36
N LEU A 75 -10.40 -4.03 -1.70
CA LEU A 75 -9.43 -4.30 -0.62
C LEU A 75 -10.12 -5.15 0.45
N LYS A 76 -10.18 -6.46 0.19
CA LYS A 76 -10.44 -7.46 1.21
C LYS A 76 -9.23 -7.35 2.09
N LYS A 77 -9.43 -6.98 3.36
CA LYS A 77 -8.45 -7.07 4.44
C LYS A 77 -7.72 -8.39 4.26
N SER A 78 -6.59 -8.37 3.55
CA SER A 78 -6.06 -9.61 3.00
C SER A 78 -5.48 -10.34 4.17
N GLU A 79 -6.06 -11.47 4.54
CA GLU A 79 -5.45 -12.34 5.53
C GLU A 79 -4.04 -12.65 5.04
N TYR A 80 -3.05 -12.24 5.83
CA TYR A 80 -1.67 -12.58 5.57
C TYR A 80 -1.59 -14.11 5.51
N LYS A 81 -1.20 -14.65 4.35
CA LYS A 81 -0.89 -16.07 4.20
C LYS A 81 0.62 -16.22 4.13
N SER A 82 1.17 -16.89 5.12
CA SER A 82 2.58 -17.24 5.14
C SER A 82 2.91 -18.13 3.93
N ALA A 83 4.17 -18.09 3.49
CA ALA A 83 4.60 -19.02 2.45
C ALA A 83 4.54 -20.46 2.98
N GLN A 84 4.12 -21.42 2.15
CA GLN A 84 4.02 -22.82 2.58
C GLN A 84 5.35 -23.39 3.12
N TRP A 85 6.49 -22.94 2.59
CA TRP A 85 7.78 -23.36 3.12
C TRP A 85 8.02 -22.84 4.54
N TYR A 86 7.54 -21.64 4.87
CA TYR A 86 7.67 -21.09 6.22
C TYR A 86 6.80 -21.86 7.20
N GLU A 87 5.54 -22.09 6.85
CA GLU A 87 4.60 -22.83 7.71
C GLU A 87 5.11 -24.24 8.02
N LYS A 88 5.61 -24.96 7.00
CA LYS A 88 6.12 -26.33 7.16
C LYS A 88 7.36 -26.44 8.04
N ASN A 89 8.24 -25.42 8.02
CA ASN A 89 9.53 -25.50 8.72
C ASN A 89 9.53 -24.80 10.08
N PHE A 90 8.61 -23.85 10.30
CA PHE A 90 8.64 -22.97 11.48
C PHE A 90 7.32 -22.91 12.25
N CYS A 91 6.22 -23.48 11.74
CA CYS A 91 4.91 -23.46 12.41
C CYS A 91 4.28 -24.84 12.60
N ALA A 92 4.88 -25.92 12.08
CA ALA A 92 4.44 -27.28 12.37
C ALA A 92 4.88 -27.67 13.78
N ALA A 93 3.92 -27.97 14.65
CA ALA A 93 4.13 -28.58 15.97
C ALA A 93 4.44 -30.08 15.87
#